data_AF-A0A7S0UFH1-F1
#
_entry.id   AF-A0A7S0UFH1-F1
#
_cell.length_a   1.000
_cell.length_b   1.000
_cell.length_c   1.000
_cell.angle_alpha   90.00
_cell.angle_beta   90.00
_cell.angle_gamma   90.00
#
_symmetry.space_group_name_H-M   'P 1'
#
loop_
_entity.id
_entity.type
_entity.pdbx_description
1 polymer ?
#
loop_
_entity_poly.entity_id
_entity_poly.type
_entity_poly.pdbx_seq_one_letter_code
_entity_poly.pdbx_strand_id
1 'polypeptide(L)'
;NTTNRRQTNNNTSSTMTDFDPPFVDFFVKDNDLPFETAERDVTFLAGHEAFFLSNFFNVAYLVIFEHYVFRTLTKNFTLQLVLVGCAMQAISCFTSLVRYNIDEEYSGWAIAGVFTGNAAYAFLNAAITVLFFDAATGRRGHMVWTIVMGVIAVCLTASSILSYIYWDDIKFDIFRLTVPISELYFMGCLIYCLVMIKKKKVEAASMPLSTEMMERLLRAILAITVVAFLLMVPRIPMVTYPNTGWAFSASLIFFKFAGNISFNSPTGTVGETTSLVV
;
A
#
# COMPACT_ATOMS: atom_id res chain seq x y z
N ASN A 1 -46.59 -29.36 -5.96
CA ASN A 1 -46.31 -30.62 -5.23
C ASN A 1 -44.93 -30.56 -4.62
N THR A 2 -44.92 -30.06 -3.38
CA THR A 2 -43.84 -30.07 -2.41
C THR A 2 -43.64 -31.51 -1.91
N THR A 3 -42.43 -32.03 -1.98
CA THR A 3 -42.08 -33.28 -1.28
C THR A 3 -40.78 -33.10 -0.52
N ASN A 4 -40.94 -32.87 0.78
CA ASN A 4 -39.93 -33.02 1.82
C ASN A 4 -39.26 -34.40 1.74
N ARG A 5 -37.92 -34.43 1.80
CA ARG A 5 -37.19 -35.52 2.43
C ARG A 5 -36.10 -34.94 3.34
N ARG A 6 -36.50 -34.67 4.59
CA ARG A 6 -35.60 -34.75 5.74
C ARG A 6 -35.17 -36.22 5.86
N GLN A 7 -33.88 -36.49 5.67
CA GLN A 7 -33.23 -37.67 6.27
C GLN A 7 -32.44 -37.19 7.48
N THR A 8 -33.07 -37.34 8.64
CA THR A 8 -32.39 -37.45 9.93
C THR A 8 -31.79 -38.86 10.02
N ASN A 9 -30.48 -38.97 10.13
CA ASN A 9 -29.83 -40.11 10.76
C ASN A 9 -28.91 -39.59 11.87
N ASN A 10 -29.36 -39.81 13.09
CA ASN A 10 -28.55 -39.68 14.30
C ASN A 10 -27.64 -40.91 14.46
N ASN A 11 -26.51 -40.66 15.12
CA ASN A 11 -25.66 -41.58 15.85
C ASN A 11 -24.67 -42.44 15.04
N THR A 12 -23.47 -41.89 14.89
CA THR A 12 -22.29 -42.55 15.45
C THR A 12 -21.44 -41.50 16.16
N SER A 13 -21.32 -41.67 17.47
CA SER A 13 -20.26 -41.11 18.30
C SER A 13 -18.91 -41.51 17.70
N SER A 14 -18.37 -40.70 16.79
CA SER A 14 -16.94 -40.70 16.52
C SER A 14 -16.29 -40.03 17.70
N THR A 15 -15.61 -40.85 18.50
CA THR A 15 -14.47 -40.47 19.32
C THR A 15 -13.84 -39.15 18.88
N MET A 16 -13.65 -38.22 19.82
CA MET A 16 -12.65 -37.14 19.73
C MET A 16 -11.28 -37.79 19.49
N THR A 17 -11.01 -38.22 18.27
CA THR A 17 -9.69 -38.60 17.79
C THR A 17 -9.08 -37.35 17.21
N ASP A 18 -8.06 -36.85 17.90
CA ASP A 18 -7.05 -35.92 17.44
C ASP A 18 -7.59 -34.70 16.68
N PHE A 19 -7.94 -33.67 17.44
CA PHE A 19 -7.75 -32.30 16.97
C PHE A 19 -6.23 -32.05 16.89
N ASP A 20 -5.56 -32.68 15.94
CA ASP A 20 -4.31 -32.11 15.44
C ASP A 20 -4.75 -30.84 14.71
N PRO A 21 -4.47 -29.64 15.25
CA PRO A 21 -4.72 -28.44 14.47
C PRO A 21 -3.99 -28.64 13.14
N PRO A 22 -4.63 -28.39 11.98
CA PRO A 22 -3.97 -28.56 10.71
C PRO A 22 -2.67 -27.77 10.78
N PHE A 23 -1.54 -28.46 10.60
CA PHE A 23 -0.24 -27.82 10.59
C PHE A 23 -0.19 -26.99 9.32
N VAL A 24 -0.61 -25.73 9.39
CA VAL A 24 -0.67 -24.83 8.24
C VAL A 24 0.75 -24.42 7.91
N ASP A 25 1.23 -24.79 6.73
CA ASP A 25 2.50 -24.30 6.22
C ASP A 25 2.32 -22.89 5.63
N PHE A 26 2.69 -21.90 6.43
CA PHE A 26 2.62 -20.49 6.06
C PHE A 26 3.62 -20.06 4.97
N PHE A 27 4.54 -20.94 4.57
CA PHE A 27 5.56 -20.68 3.54
C PHE A 27 5.24 -21.33 2.18
N VAL A 28 4.05 -21.92 2.03
CA VAL A 28 3.55 -22.43 0.75
C VAL A 28 3.33 -21.27 -0.22
N LYS A 29 3.58 -21.50 -1.52
CA LYS A 29 3.34 -20.51 -2.56
C LYS A 29 1.85 -20.40 -2.84
N ASP A 30 1.37 -19.22 -3.19
CA ASP A 30 -0.05 -18.98 -3.52
C ASP A 30 -0.60 -19.97 -4.56
N ASN A 31 0.18 -20.25 -5.61
CA ASN A 31 -0.22 -21.16 -6.69
C ASN A 31 -0.35 -22.63 -6.26
N ASP A 32 0.24 -22.99 -5.11
CA ASP A 32 0.25 -24.36 -4.59
C ASP A 32 -0.88 -24.57 -3.56
N LEU A 33 -1.62 -23.51 -3.19
CA LEU A 33 -2.77 -23.55 -2.27
C LEU A 33 -4.08 -23.66 -3.06
N PRO A 34 -4.82 -24.79 -2.99
CA PRO A 34 -6.07 -24.95 -3.72
C PRO A 34 -7.12 -23.92 -3.30
N PHE A 35 -7.92 -23.44 -4.26
CA PHE A 35 -9.04 -22.53 -3.98
C PHE A 35 -10.06 -23.18 -3.03
N GLU A 36 -10.75 -22.35 -2.25
CA GLU A 36 -11.82 -22.80 -1.33
C GLU A 36 -11.33 -23.86 -0.32
N THR A 37 -10.13 -23.67 0.22
CA THR A 37 -9.57 -24.54 1.26
C THR A 37 -9.23 -23.78 2.53
N ALA A 38 -9.51 -24.38 3.68
CA ALA A 38 -9.20 -23.79 4.99
C ALA A 38 -7.71 -23.46 5.16
N GLU A 39 -6.80 -24.24 4.57
CA GLU A 39 -5.36 -23.97 4.59
C GLU A 39 -5.01 -22.68 3.84
N ARG A 40 -5.64 -22.44 2.69
CA ARG A 40 -5.53 -21.19 1.94
C ARG A 40 -6.08 -20.04 2.78
N ASP A 41 -7.27 -20.16 3.34
CA ASP A 41 -7.88 -19.07 4.09
C ASP A 41 -7.08 -18.69 5.32
N VAL A 42 -6.56 -19.66 6.08
CA VAL A 42 -5.70 -19.41 7.25
C VAL A 42 -4.38 -18.75 6.85
N THR A 43 -3.74 -19.22 5.78
CA THR A 43 -2.47 -18.65 5.29
C THR A 43 -2.66 -17.20 4.83
N PHE A 44 -3.75 -16.93 4.11
CA PHE A 44 -4.06 -15.59 3.63
C PHE A 44 -4.54 -14.66 4.72
N LEU A 45 -5.29 -15.17 5.70
CA LEU A 45 -5.71 -14.44 6.90
C LEU A 45 -4.47 -13.96 7.67
N ALA A 46 -3.53 -14.85 7.99
CA ALA A 46 -2.30 -14.51 8.69
C ALA A 46 -1.46 -13.45 7.94
N GLY A 47 -1.34 -13.58 6.61
CA GLY A 47 -0.69 -12.58 5.78
C GLY A 47 -1.38 -11.22 5.81
N HIS A 48 -2.71 -11.20 5.78
CA HIS A 48 -3.51 -9.97 5.86
C HIS A 48 -3.51 -9.34 7.26
N GLU A 49 -3.34 -10.10 8.34
CA GLU A 49 -3.24 -9.56 9.71
C GLU A 49 -1.95 -8.76 9.88
N ALA A 50 -0.80 -9.32 9.46
CA ALA A 50 0.47 -8.61 9.49
C ALA A 50 0.44 -7.35 8.62
N PHE A 51 -0.20 -7.44 7.45
CA PHE A 51 -0.37 -6.32 6.54
C PHE A 51 -1.32 -5.24 7.10
N PHE A 52 -2.43 -5.64 7.70
CA PHE A 52 -3.35 -4.74 8.40
C PHE A 52 -2.63 -4.01 9.52
N LEU A 53 -1.87 -4.73 10.35
CA LEU A 53 -1.15 -4.17 11.48
C LEU A 53 -0.14 -3.09 11.05
N SER A 54 0.58 -3.32 9.95
CA SER A 54 1.49 -2.32 9.38
C SER A 54 0.76 -1.03 8.98
N ASN A 55 -0.36 -1.12 8.26
CA ASN A 55 -1.14 0.07 7.89
C ASN A 55 -1.81 0.74 9.08
N PHE A 56 -2.30 -0.04 10.03
CA PHE A 56 -2.87 0.47 11.27
C PHE A 56 -1.84 1.30 12.04
N PHE A 57 -0.60 0.81 12.18
CA PHE A 57 0.47 1.58 12.80
C PHE A 57 0.87 2.81 11.99
N ASN A 58 0.86 2.76 10.66
CA ASN A 58 1.10 3.93 9.83
C ASN A 58 0.02 5.02 10.04
N VAL A 59 -1.26 4.63 10.05
CA VAL A 59 -2.39 5.54 10.35
C VAL A 59 -2.25 6.10 11.77
N ALA A 60 -2.03 5.24 12.76
CA ALA A 60 -1.85 5.66 14.15
C ALA A 60 -0.67 6.63 14.29
N TYR A 61 0.45 6.36 13.61
CA TYR A 61 1.60 7.25 13.62
C TYR A 61 1.27 8.62 13.01
N LEU A 62 0.61 8.65 11.85
CA LEU A 62 0.24 9.89 11.17
C LEU A 62 -0.77 10.72 11.98
N VAL A 63 -1.74 10.07 12.64
CA VAL A 63 -2.76 10.76 13.45
C VAL A 63 -2.21 11.20 14.81
N ILE A 64 -1.46 10.34 15.51
CA ILE A 64 -0.97 10.65 16.85
C ILE A 64 0.27 11.54 16.77
N PHE A 65 1.29 11.12 16.02
CA PHE A 65 2.55 11.85 16.00
C PHE A 65 2.53 13.01 15.02
N GLU A 66 2.23 12.78 13.73
CA GLU A 66 2.34 13.86 12.74
C GLU A 66 1.20 14.89 12.85
N HIS A 67 -0.02 14.49 13.20
CA HIS A 67 -1.13 15.42 13.38
C HIS A 67 -1.18 16.02 14.79
N TYR A 68 -1.26 15.19 15.84
CA TYR A 68 -1.49 15.68 17.19
C TYR A 68 -0.22 16.21 17.87
N VAL A 69 0.90 15.47 17.85
CA VAL A 69 2.15 15.86 18.54
C VAL A 69 2.93 16.92 17.76
N PHE A 70 3.26 16.65 16.49
CA PHE A 70 4.14 17.50 15.67
C PHE A 70 3.39 18.56 14.88
N ARG A 71 2.08 18.41 14.67
CA ARG A 71 1.23 19.34 13.87
C ARG A 71 1.78 19.61 12.46
N THR A 72 2.50 18.64 11.91
CA THR A 72 3.12 18.65 10.57
C THR A 72 2.12 18.16 9.52
N LEU A 73 1.21 17.25 9.88
CA LEU A 73 0.28 16.64 8.93
C LEU A 73 -0.60 17.68 8.22
N THR A 74 -1.09 18.70 8.93
CA THR A 74 -1.97 19.72 8.34
C THR A 74 -1.25 20.62 7.33
N LYS A 75 0.07 20.72 7.42
CA LYS A 75 0.91 21.55 6.54
C LYS A 75 1.52 20.75 5.39
N ASN A 76 1.73 19.45 5.59
CA ASN A 76 2.36 18.59 4.59
C ASN A 76 1.30 17.83 3.77
N PHE A 77 0.95 18.39 2.61
CA PHE A 77 -0.02 17.79 1.68
C PHE A 77 0.35 16.35 1.27
N THR A 78 1.64 16.05 1.06
CA THR A 78 2.05 14.68 0.71
C THR A 78 1.79 13.69 1.84
N LEU A 79 1.98 14.09 3.11
CA LEU A 79 1.61 13.24 4.26
C LEU A 79 0.09 13.07 4.40
N GLN A 80 -0.71 14.06 4.01
CA GLN A 80 -2.18 13.92 3.98
C GLN A 80 -2.60 12.86 2.96
N LEU A 81 -2.01 12.90 1.76
CA LEU A 81 -2.24 11.87 0.74
C LEU A 81 -1.82 10.48 1.24
N VAL A 82 -0.65 10.37 1.89
CA VAL A 82 -0.19 9.11 2.50
C VAL A 82 -1.14 8.63 3.58
N LEU A 83 -1.70 9.52 4.43
CA LEU A 83 -2.69 9.14 5.44
C LEU A 83 -3.93 8.54 4.80
N VAL A 84 -4.49 9.21 3.78
CA VAL A 84 -5.67 8.68 3.07
C VAL A 84 -5.33 7.34 2.43
N GLY A 85 -4.15 7.21 1.83
CA GLY A 85 -3.64 5.95 1.28
C GLY A 85 -3.60 4.83 2.33
N CYS A 86 -2.96 5.07 3.48
CA CYS A 86 -2.85 4.10 4.57
C CYS A 86 -4.23 3.72 5.14
N ALA A 87 -5.13 4.69 5.28
CA ALA A 87 -6.49 4.44 5.78
C ALA A 87 -7.30 3.57 4.79
N MET A 88 -7.25 3.88 3.50
CA MET A 88 -7.89 3.07 2.46
C MET A 88 -7.29 1.66 2.40
N GLN A 89 -5.98 1.54 2.58
CA GLN A 89 -5.33 0.23 2.62
C GLN A 89 -5.73 -0.57 3.87
N ALA A 90 -5.84 0.07 5.03
CA ALA A 90 -6.33 -0.57 6.24
C ALA A 90 -7.77 -1.10 6.07
N ILE A 91 -8.64 -0.34 5.39
CA ILE A 91 -9.99 -0.80 5.03
C ILE A 91 -9.91 -2.00 4.08
N SER A 92 -9.06 -1.94 3.06
CA SER A 92 -8.83 -3.06 2.13
C SER A 92 -8.42 -4.33 2.87
N CYS A 93 -7.45 -4.24 3.78
CA CYS A 93 -7.03 -5.35 4.61
C CYS A 93 -8.16 -5.85 5.51
N PHE A 94 -8.91 -4.96 6.15
CA PHE A 94 -10.04 -5.33 7.01
C PHE A 94 -11.11 -6.10 6.22
N THR A 95 -11.43 -5.67 5.00
CA THR A 95 -12.39 -6.40 4.16
C THR A 95 -11.90 -7.79 3.80
N SER A 96 -10.60 -7.97 3.53
CA SER A 96 -10.01 -9.29 3.32
C SER A 96 -10.05 -10.16 4.58
N LEU A 97 -9.76 -9.60 5.76
CA LEU A 97 -9.84 -10.35 7.02
C LEU A 97 -11.27 -10.85 7.28
N VAL A 98 -12.27 -9.98 7.11
CA VAL A 98 -13.68 -10.36 7.23
C VAL A 98 -14.01 -11.47 6.25
N ARG A 99 -13.58 -11.33 4.99
CA ARG A 99 -13.82 -12.28 3.91
C ARG A 99 -13.30 -13.68 4.20
N TYR A 100 -12.06 -13.78 4.67
CA TYR A 100 -11.45 -15.06 5.06
C TYR A 100 -12.04 -15.62 6.36
N ASN A 101 -12.50 -14.76 7.28
CA ASN A 101 -13.14 -15.19 8.52
C ASN A 101 -14.56 -15.76 8.33
N ILE A 102 -15.28 -15.32 7.28
CA ILE A 102 -16.62 -15.82 6.95
C ILE A 102 -16.64 -16.84 5.81
N ASP A 103 -15.47 -17.25 5.31
CA ASP A 103 -15.31 -18.20 4.21
C ASP A 103 -16.08 -17.79 2.92
N GLU A 104 -16.05 -16.49 2.59
CA GLU A 104 -16.72 -15.94 1.41
C GLU A 104 -15.72 -15.30 0.43
N GLU A 105 -14.89 -16.09 -0.25
CA GLU A 105 -13.80 -15.60 -1.11
C GLU A 105 -14.27 -14.58 -2.19
N TYR A 106 -15.55 -14.60 -2.60
CA TYR A 106 -16.09 -13.80 -3.71
C TYR A 106 -17.36 -13.01 -3.35
N SER A 107 -17.33 -12.25 -2.25
CA SER A 107 -18.47 -11.42 -1.80
C SER A 107 -18.32 -9.91 -2.10
N GLY A 108 -19.33 -9.11 -1.74
CA GLY A 108 -19.26 -7.65 -1.82
C GLY A 108 -18.09 -7.05 -1.01
N TRP A 109 -17.60 -7.77 0.01
CA TRP A 109 -16.38 -7.42 0.74
C TRP A 109 -15.14 -7.45 -0.15
N ALA A 110 -15.06 -8.38 -1.09
CA ALA A 110 -13.96 -8.48 -2.03
C ALA A 110 -13.91 -7.26 -2.99
N ILE A 111 -15.08 -6.81 -3.45
CA ILE A 111 -15.21 -5.61 -4.28
C ILE A 111 -14.76 -4.37 -3.50
N ALA A 112 -15.23 -4.22 -2.26
CA ALA A 112 -14.81 -3.13 -1.38
C ALA A 112 -13.29 -3.16 -1.14
N GLY A 113 -12.73 -4.35 -0.94
CA GLY A 113 -11.29 -4.56 -0.76
C GLY A 113 -10.45 -4.16 -1.96
N VAL A 114 -10.84 -4.57 -3.16
CA VAL A 114 -10.14 -4.18 -4.41
C VAL A 114 -10.27 -2.68 -4.66
N PHE A 115 -11.45 -2.11 -4.48
CA PHE A 115 -11.67 -0.67 -4.70
C PHE A 115 -10.81 0.16 -3.74
N THR A 116 -10.86 -0.14 -2.44
CA THR A 116 -10.10 0.60 -1.42
C THR A 116 -8.60 0.35 -1.55
N GLY A 117 -8.17 -0.85 -1.96
CA GLY A 117 -6.77 -1.13 -2.28
C GLY A 117 -6.27 -0.31 -3.48
N ASN A 118 -7.03 -0.27 -4.57
CA ASN A 118 -6.69 0.56 -5.73
C ASN A 118 -6.66 2.05 -5.36
N ALA A 119 -7.64 2.52 -4.58
CA ALA A 119 -7.66 3.89 -4.09
C ALA A 119 -6.41 4.20 -3.24
N ALA A 120 -6.00 3.27 -2.37
CA ALA A 120 -4.80 3.44 -1.55
C ALA A 120 -3.54 3.68 -2.40
N TYR A 121 -3.36 2.87 -3.44
CA TYR A 121 -2.25 3.04 -4.39
C TYR A 121 -2.37 4.30 -5.25
N ALA A 122 -3.59 4.75 -5.57
CA ALA A 122 -3.79 6.04 -6.23
C ALA A 122 -3.25 7.20 -5.37
N PHE A 123 -3.59 7.22 -4.07
CA PHE A 123 -3.12 8.25 -3.15
C PHE A 123 -1.62 8.16 -2.88
N LEU A 124 -1.07 6.95 -2.75
CA LEU A 124 0.36 6.74 -2.59
C LEU A 124 1.15 7.26 -3.80
N ASN A 125 0.73 6.86 -5.00
CA ASN A 125 1.33 7.35 -6.24
C ASN A 125 1.16 8.86 -6.36
N ALA A 126 0.00 9.43 -5.97
CA ALA A 126 -0.19 10.88 -5.95
C ALA A 126 0.85 11.59 -5.10
N ALA A 127 1.09 11.12 -3.87
CA ALA A 127 2.09 11.68 -2.97
C ALA A 127 3.49 11.64 -3.58
N ILE A 128 3.84 10.50 -4.19
CA ILE A 128 5.09 10.33 -4.95
C ILE A 128 5.19 11.36 -6.06
N THR A 129 4.19 11.42 -6.93
CA THR A 129 4.18 12.25 -8.12
C THR A 129 4.23 13.75 -7.82
N VAL A 130 3.66 14.22 -6.70
CA VAL A 130 3.72 15.64 -6.28
C VAL A 130 5.18 16.11 -6.25
N LEU A 131 6.07 15.34 -5.64
CA LEU A 131 7.47 15.72 -5.47
C LEU A 131 8.24 15.83 -6.79
N PHE A 132 7.88 15.04 -7.81
CA PHE A 132 8.53 15.05 -9.13
C PHE A 132 8.19 16.26 -9.95
N PHE A 133 6.97 16.76 -9.80
CA PHE A 133 6.45 17.80 -10.67
C PHE A 133 6.41 19.17 -10.00
N ASP A 134 6.38 19.21 -8.66
CA ASP A 134 6.67 20.44 -7.91
C ASP A 134 8.13 20.86 -8.10
N ALA A 135 9.04 19.88 -8.19
CA ALA A 135 10.43 20.08 -8.61
C ALA A 135 10.63 20.73 -9.98
N ALA A 136 9.61 20.65 -10.86
CA ALA A 136 9.81 20.87 -12.26
C ALA A 136 9.56 22.33 -12.69
N THR A 137 8.41 22.97 -12.42
CA THR A 137 8.04 24.18 -13.22
C THR A 137 6.84 25.02 -12.74
N GLY A 138 6.47 25.05 -11.45
CA GLY A 138 5.29 25.83 -11.01
C GLY A 138 3.98 25.40 -11.72
N ARG A 139 3.28 26.31 -12.43
CA ARG A 139 1.98 26.00 -13.11
C ARG A 139 2.05 24.83 -14.10
N ARG A 140 3.18 24.64 -14.79
CA ARG A 140 3.37 23.51 -15.72
C ARG A 140 3.59 22.19 -14.98
N GLY A 141 4.20 22.24 -13.79
CA GLY A 141 4.35 21.10 -12.88
C GLY A 141 2.99 20.59 -12.43
N HIS A 142 2.13 21.48 -11.92
CA HIS A 142 0.76 21.13 -11.55
C HIS A 142 -0.04 20.53 -12.72
N MET A 143 0.08 21.09 -13.92
CA MET A 143 -0.61 20.55 -15.10
C MET A 143 -0.16 19.12 -15.41
N VAL A 144 1.15 18.85 -15.41
CA VAL A 144 1.68 17.50 -15.66
C VAL A 144 1.28 16.53 -14.54
N TRP A 145 1.36 16.97 -13.29
CA TRP A 145 0.88 16.19 -12.14
C TRP A 145 -0.59 15.79 -12.31
N THR A 146 -1.47 16.75 -12.63
CA THR A 146 -2.90 16.49 -12.86
C THR A 146 -3.12 15.52 -14.02
N ILE A 147 -2.35 15.62 -15.11
CA ILE A 147 -2.45 14.70 -16.24
C ILE A 147 -2.03 13.28 -15.81
N VAL A 148 -0.88 13.13 -15.15
CA VAL A 148 -0.37 11.83 -14.69
C VAL A 148 -1.35 11.20 -13.70
N MET A 149 -1.88 11.99 -12.77
CA MET A 149 -2.89 11.51 -11.83
C MET A 149 -4.21 11.15 -12.51
N GLY A 150 -4.62 11.90 -13.52
CA GLY A 150 -5.77 11.55 -14.36
C GLY A 150 -5.58 10.20 -15.05
N VAL A 151 -4.39 9.94 -15.62
CA VAL A 151 -4.06 8.65 -16.23
C VAL A 151 -4.08 7.53 -15.19
N ILE A 152 -3.43 7.72 -14.04
CA ILE A 152 -3.42 6.74 -12.95
C ILE A 152 -4.85 6.43 -12.49
N ALA A 153 -5.68 7.45 -12.27
CA ALA A 153 -7.07 7.28 -11.85
C ALA A 153 -7.89 6.50 -12.90
N VAL A 154 -7.72 6.81 -14.19
CA VAL A 154 -8.38 6.07 -15.29
C VAL A 154 -7.91 4.62 -15.32
N CYS A 155 -6.61 4.36 -15.23
CA CYS A 155 -6.05 3.00 -15.23
C CYS A 155 -6.54 2.18 -14.03
N LEU A 156 -6.58 2.75 -12.83
CA LEU A 156 -7.05 2.07 -11.62
C LEU A 156 -8.57 1.85 -11.63
N THR A 157 -9.33 2.79 -12.20
CA THR A 157 -10.77 2.62 -12.42
C THR A 157 -11.04 1.50 -13.43
N ALA A 158 -10.32 1.49 -14.56
CA ALA A 158 -10.39 0.43 -15.55
C ALA A 158 -9.99 -0.93 -14.96
N SER A 159 -8.93 -0.97 -14.15
CA SER A 159 -8.54 -2.17 -13.41
C SER A 159 -9.66 -2.67 -12.49
N SER A 160 -10.34 -1.77 -11.78
CA SER A 160 -11.43 -2.14 -10.87
C SER A 160 -12.65 -2.66 -11.65
N ILE A 161 -13.00 -2.02 -12.76
CA ILE A 161 -14.09 -2.46 -13.65
C ILE A 161 -13.78 -3.81 -14.29
N LEU A 162 -12.56 -3.99 -14.81
CA LEU A 162 -12.15 -5.27 -15.40
C LEU A 162 -12.17 -6.38 -14.36
N SER A 163 -11.63 -6.13 -13.16
CA SER A 163 -11.69 -7.07 -12.04
C SER A 163 -13.14 -7.44 -11.74
N TYR A 164 -14.06 -6.48 -11.74
CA TYR A 164 -15.49 -6.74 -11.52
C TYR A 164 -16.15 -7.55 -12.65
N ILE A 165 -15.87 -7.22 -13.93
CA ILE A 165 -16.50 -7.90 -15.08
C ILE A 165 -16.01 -9.34 -15.22
N TYR A 166 -14.72 -9.57 -15.02
CA TYR A 166 -14.08 -10.87 -15.20
C TYR A 166 -13.76 -11.53 -13.86
N TRP A 167 -14.52 -11.20 -12.81
CA TRP A 167 -14.22 -11.58 -11.44
C TRP A 167 -13.96 -13.09 -11.26
N ASP A 168 -14.73 -13.91 -11.96
CA ASP A 168 -14.60 -15.37 -11.93
C ASP A 168 -13.34 -15.89 -12.64
N ASP A 169 -12.85 -15.16 -13.66
CA ASP A 169 -11.75 -15.58 -14.54
C ASP A 169 -10.38 -15.03 -14.11
N ILE A 170 -10.32 -13.75 -13.74
CA ILE A 170 -9.05 -13.04 -13.43
C ILE A 170 -8.89 -12.74 -11.94
N LYS A 171 -9.94 -12.93 -11.14
CA LYS A 171 -9.95 -12.76 -9.68
C LYS A 171 -9.23 -11.46 -9.26
N PHE A 172 -8.17 -11.59 -8.47
CA PHE A 172 -7.36 -10.49 -7.95
C PHE A 172 -6.12 -10.16 -8.80
N ASP A 173 -5.89 -10.83 -9.92
CA ASP A 173 -4.59 -10.78 -10.61
C ASP A 173 -4.25 -9.39 -11.16
N ILE A 174 -5.24 -8.66 -11.67
CA ILE A 174 -5.01 -7.29 -12.14
C ILE A 174 -4.65 -6.35 -10.96
N PHE A 175 -5.37 -6.45 -9.84
CA PHE A 175 -5.05 -5.69 -8.62
C PHE A 175 -3.63 -6.00 -8.12
N ARG A 176 -3.24 -7.28 -8.17
CA ARG A 176 -1.91 -7.73 -7.76
C ARG A 176 -0.78 -7.17 -8.61
N LEU A 177 -1.03 -6.76 -9.86
CA LEU A 177 -0.05 -6.07 -10.71
C LEU A 177 0.15 -4.59 -10.32
N THR A 178 -0.87 -3.95 -9.75
CA THR A 178 -0.79 -2.55 -9.29
C THR A 178 0.29 -2.36 -8.23
N VAL A 179 0.45 -3.35 -7.34
CA VAL A 179 1.43 -3.34 -6.24
C VAL A 179 2.87 -3.23 -6.75
N PRO A 180 3.42 -4.20 -7.53
CA PRO A 180 4.79 -4.14 -8.02
C PRO A 180 5.03 -2.97 -8.99
N ILE A 181 4.03 -2.56 -9.78
CA ILE A 181 4.14 -1.38 -10.64
C ILE A 181 4.36 -0.11 -9.81
N SER A 182 3.57 0.05 -8.73
CA SER A 182 3.68 1.21 -7.85
C SER A 182 5.00 1.21 -7.06
N GLU A 183 5.49 0.03 -6.65
CA GLU A 183 6.81 -0.10 -6.00
C GLU A 183 7.97 0.23 -6.95
N LEU A 184 7.91 -0.23 -8.21
CA LEU A 184 8.87 0.14 -9.24
C LEU A 184 8.86 1.65 -9.51
N TYR A 185 7.66 2.25 -9.55
CA TYR A 185 7.51 3.69 -9.67
C TYR A 185 8.17 4.41 -8.48
N PHE A 186 7.88 4.00 -7.25
CA PHE A 186 8.49 4.56 -6.04
C PHE A 186 10.02 4.42 -6.02
N MET A 187 10.56 3.26 -6.42
CA MET A 187 12.01 3.05 -6.54
C MET A 187 12.64 3.98 -7.58
N GLY A 188 12.04 4.11 -8.76
CA GLY A 188 12.48 5.07 -9.78
C GLY A 188 12.51 6.50 -9.26
N CYS A 189 11.51 6.84 -8.43
CA CYS A 189 11.42 8.11 -7.76
C CYS A 189 12.55 8.35 -6.74
N LEU A 190 12.84 7.38 -5.88
CA LEU A 190 13.96 7.47 -4.95
C LEU A 190 15.31 7.61 -5.68
N ILE A 191 15.51 6.86 -6.76
CA ILE A 191 16.72 6.94 -7.61
C ILE A 191 16.87 8.34 -8.19
N TYR A 192 15.79 8.91 -8.74
CA TYR A 192 15.83 10.27 -9.27
C TYR A 192 16.18 11.30 -8.20
N CYS A 193 15.58 11.20 -7.00
CA CYS A 193 15.91 12.10 -5.89
C CYS A 193 17.39 12.03 -5.52
N LEU A 194 17.95 10.83 -5.44
CA LEU A 194 19.38 10.61 -5.21
C LEU A 194 20.25 11.23 -6.30
N VAL A 195 19.87 11.11 -7.57
CA VAL A 195 20.58 11.74 -8.70
C VAL A 195 20.54 13.26 -8.59
N MET A 196 19.40 13.84 -8.21
CA MET A 196 19.23 15.29 -8.09
C MET A 196 20.03 15.88 -6.93
N ILE A 197 20.08 15.18 -5.78
CA ILE A 197 20.94 15.54 -4.64
C ILE A 197 22.41 15.52 -5.05
N LYS A 198 22.87 14.44 -5.72
CA LYS A 198 24.27 14.35 -6.20
C LYS A 198 24.64 15.44 -7.20
N LYS A 199 23.68 15.86 -8.03
CA LYS A 199 23.84 16.97 -8.98
C LYS A 199 23.75 18.35 -8.33
N LYS A 200 23.57 18.45 -7.00
CA LYS A 200 23.39 19.70 -6.25
C LYS A 200 22.25 20.57 -6.82
N LYS A 201 21.22 19.91 -7.38
CA LYS A 201 20.02 20.58 -7.90
C LYS A 201 18.91 20.68 -6.86
N VAL A 202 19.15 20.09 -5.71
CA VAL A 202 18.24 19.91 -4.60
C VAL A 202 19.02 20.15 -3.33
N GLU A 203 18.52 21.06 -2.51
CA GLU A 203 19.03 21.26 -1.16
C GLU A 203 17.91 20.92 -0.18
N ALA A 204 18.24 20.09 0.81
CA ALA A 204 17.35 19.92 1.96
C ALA A 204 17.37 21.24 2.74
N ALA A 205 16.21 21.84 2.96
CA ALA A 205 16.09 23.03 3.80
C ALA A 205 16.75 22.75 5.16
N SER A 206 17.48 23.73 5.68
CA SER A 206 18.19 23.62 6.96
C SER A 206 17.20 23.24 8.07
N MET A 207 17.33 22.01 8.57
CA MET A 207 16.52 21.29 9.56
C MET A 207 15.26 20.58 9.04
N PRO A 208 14.99 19.32 9.48
CA PRO A 208 15.71 18.54 10.48
C PRO A 208 16.85 17.64 9.95
N LEU A 209 17.05 17.51 8.63
CA LEU A 209 18.07 16.64 8.04
C LEU A 209 19.03 17.42 7.14
N SER A 210 20.33 17.21 7.30
CA SER A 210 21.31 17.68 6.33
C SER A 210 21.13 16.94 5.00
N THR A 211 21.59 17.53 3.89
CA THR A 211 21.59 16.90 2.57
C THR A 211 22.26 15.52 2.58
N GLU A 212 23.34 15.37 3.35
CA GLU A 212 24.03 14.08 3.52
C GLU A 212 23.16 13.04 4.25
N MET A 213 22.48 13.44 5.33
CA MET A 213 21.58 12.53 6.05
C MET A 213 20.39 12.13 5.18
N MET A 214 19.84 13.07 4.38
CA MET A 214 18.79 12.77 3.41
C MET A 214 19.27 11.77 2.35
N GLU A 215 20.49 11.92 1.82
CA GLU A 215 21.05 10.95 0.87
C GLU A 215 21.17 9.55 1.49
N ARG A 216 21.68 9.45 2.73
CA ARG A 216 21.79 8.19 3.45
C ARG A 216 20.43 7.56 3.70
N LEU A 217 19.44 8.35 4.11
CA LEU A 217 18.07 7.90 4.31
C LEU A 217 17.47 7.35 3.00
N LEU A 218 17.58 8.09 1.89
CA LEU A 218 17.07 7.64 0.59
C LEU A 218 17.73 6.35 0.11
N ARG A 219 19.04 6.18 0.34
CA ARG A 219 19.74 4.92 0.04
C ARG A 219 19.24 3.77 0.91
N ALA A 220 19.01 4.01 2.19
CA ALA A 220 18.46 3.01 3.10
C ALA A 220 17.05 2.60 2.69
N ILE A 221 16.16 3.57 2.43
CA ILE A 221 14.80 3.31 1.94
C ILE A 221 14.86 2.53 0.62
N LEU A 222 15.66 2.97 -0.35
CA LEU A 222 15.80 2.27 -1.63
C LEU A 222 16.29 0.83 -1.46
N ALA A 223 17.32 0.60 -0.63
CA ALA A 223 17.86 -0.73 -0.40
C ALA A 223 16.80 -1.66 0.23
N ILE A 224 16.05 -1.16 1.22
CA ILE A 224 15.01 -1.97 1.86
C ILE A 224 13.85 -2.21 0.89
N THR A 225 13.42 -1.21 0.11
CA THR A 225 12.38 -1.39 -0.92
C THR A 225 12.79 -2.41 -1.98
N VAL A 226 14.06 -2.44 -2.41
CA VAL A 226 14.57 -3.47 -3.33
C VAL A 226 14.49 -4.86 -2.71
N VAL A 227 14.93 -5.01 -1.45
CA VAL A 227 14.83 -6.30 -0.74
C VAL A 227 13.38 -6.74 -0.63
N ALA A 228 12.50 -5.83 -0.24
CA ALA A 228 11.09 -6.12 -0.04
C ALA A 228 10.37 -6.47 -1.36
N PHE A 229 10.72 -5.79 -2.47
CA PHE A 229 10.28 -6.14 -3.82
C PHE A 229 10.74 -7.54 -4.25
N LEU A 230 12.03 -7.89 -4.02
CA LEU A 230 12.56 -9.22 -4.34
C LEU A 230 11.89 -10.33 -3.54
N LEU A 231 11.48 -10.03 -2.31
CA LEU A 231 10.75 -10.92 -1.43
C LEU A 231 9.32 -11.23 -1.94
N MET A 232 8.78 -10.49 -2.89
CA MET A 232 7.52 -10.84 -3.57
C MET A 232 7.66 -11.94 -4.64
N VAL A 233 8.87 -12.13 -5.19
CA VAL A 233 9.12 -13.06 -6.31
C VAL A 233 8.71 -14.51 -5.99
N PRO A 234 8.96 -15.05 -4.78
CA PRO A 234 8.55 -16.40 -4.42
C PRO A 234 7.03 -16.61 -4.37
N ARG A 235 6.23 -15.53 -4.33
CA ARG A 235 4.76 -15.55 -4.16
C ARG A 235 4.29 -16.30 -2.91
N ILE A 236 5.04 -16.17 -1.83
CA ILE A 236 4.66 -16.69 -0.50
C ILE A 236 3.76 -15.64 0.17
N PRO A 237 2.50 -15.94 0.52
CA PRO A 237 1.56 -14.97 1.10
C PRO A 237 2.13 -14.21 2.32
N MET A 238 2.75 -14.92 3.26
CA MET A 238 3.35 -14.34 4.46
C MET A 238 4.47 -13.32 4.20
N VAL A 239 5.07 -13.36 3.02
CA VAL A 239 6.14 -12.45 2.63
C VAL A 239 5.61 -11.37 1.69
N THR A 240 4.70 -11.75 0.80
CA THR A 240 4.15 -10.90 -0.26
C THR A 240 3.20 -9.85 0.30
N TYR A 241 2.30 -10.23 1.21
CA TYR A 241 1.29 -9.32 1.76
C TYR A 241 1.88 -8.26 2.71
N PRO A 242 2.80 -8.60 3.64
CA PRO A 242 3.44 -7.59 4.47
C PRO A 242 4.29 -6.58 3.67
N ASN A 243 4.86 -6.98 2.53
CA ASN A 243 5.60 -6.05 1.67
C ASN A 243 4.75 -4.86 1.22
N THR A 244 3.47 -5.11 0.95
CA THR A 244 2.52 -4.07 0.58
C THR A 244 2.42 -3.01 1.69
N GLY A 245 2.46 -3.40 2.97
CA GLY A 245 2.49 -2.48 4.12
C GLY A 245 3.84 -1.78 4.31
N TRP A 246 4.92 -2.46 3.92
CA TRP A 246 6.25 -1.87 3.86
C TRP A 246 6.32 -0.69 2.87
N ALA A 247 5.70 -0.79 1.69
CA ALA A 247 5.67 0.29 0.71
C ALA A 247 5.06 1.58 1.27
N PHE A 248 3.97 1.48 2.05
CA PHE A 248 3.36 2.61 2.75
C PHE A 248 4.26 3.16 3.86
N SER A 249 4.92 2.28 4.62
CA SER A 249 5.85 2.66 5.69
C SER A 249 7.07 3.42 5.14
N ALA A 250 7.68 2.89 4.08
CA ALA A 250 8.79 3.51 3.37
C ALA A 250 8.41 4.88 2.78
N SER A 251 7.20 4.97 2.22
CA SER A 251 6.65 6.22 1.70
C SER A 251 6.40 7.23 2.81
N LEU A 252 5.79 6.84 3.92
CA LEU A 252 5.58 7.69 5.10
C LEU A 252 6.90 8.28 5.59
N ILE A 253 7.92 7.44 5.78
CA ILE A 253 9.26 7.89 6.21
C ILE A 253 9.82 8.88 5.20
N PHE A 254 9.73 8.58 3.90
CA PHE A 254 10.18 9.48 2.86
C PHE A 254 9.45 10.84 2.93
N PHE A 255 8.12 10.87 2.84
CA PHE A 255 7.32 12.10 2.78
C PHE A 255 7.34 12.94 4.05
N LYS A 256 7.64 12.33 5.20
CA LYS A 256 7.94 13.06 6.43
C LYS A 256 9.07 14.07 6.22
N PHE A 257 10.09 13.69 5.47
CA PHE A 257 11.26 14.54 5.22
C PHE A 257 11.25 15.17 3.84
N ALA A 258 10.51 14.60 2.89
CA ALA A 258 10.50 15.06 1.51
C ALA A 258 9.84 16.43 1.33
N GLY A 259 8.94 16.82 2.26
CA GLY A 259 8.39 18.18 2.33
C GLY A 259 9.46 19.28 2.57
N ASN A 260 10.68 18.91 2.96
CA ASN A 260 11.79 19.85 3.18
C ASN A 260 12.79 19.88 2.01
N ILE A 261 12.45 19.26 0.87
CA ILE A 261 13.31 19.18 -0.31
C ILE A 261 12.98 20.37 -1.23
N SER A 262 13.90 21.32 -1.37
CA SER A 262 13.76 22.43 -2.33
C SER A 262 14.54 22.13 -3.61
N PHE A 263 13.84 22.10 -4.75
CA PHE A 263 14.43 21.90 -6.07
C PHE A 263 14.74 23.26 -6.71
N ASN A 264 15.79 23.95 -6.26
CA ASN A 264 16.35 25.17 -6.90
C ASN A 264 15.32 26.14 -7.53
N SER A 265 14.20 26.36 -6.84
CA SER A 265 13.28 27.45 -7.11
C SER A 265 13.34 28.38 -5.90
N PRO A 266 13.47 29.71 -6.09
CA PRO A 266 13.49 30.68 -4.99
C PRO A 266 12.18 30.70 -4.20
N THR A 267 11.11 30.16 -4.78
CA THR A 267 9.96 29.68 -4.03
C THR A 267 10.22 28.21 -3.73
N GLY A 268 10.28 27.83 -2.45
CA GLY A 268 10.18 26.42 -2.05
C GLY A 268 8.94 25.75 -2.65
N THR A 269 8.62 24.56 -2.18
CA THR A 269 7.37 23.85 -2.50
C THR A 269 6.16 24.69 -2.07
N VAL A 270 5.78 25.70 -2.87
CA VAL A 270 4.88 26.79 -2.46
C VAL A 270 3.54 26.62 -3.16
N GLY A 271 2.62 26.07 -2.38
CA GLY A 271 1.38 26.78 -2.05
C GLY A 271 1.49 27.68 -0.82
N GLU A 272 2.59 27.67 -0.04
CA GLU A 272 2.76 28.54 1.13
C GLU A 272 4.05 29.39 1.04
N THR A 273 3.92 30.72 1.11
CA THR A 273 5.03 31.71 1.10
C THR A 273 5.89 31.68 2.36
N THR A 274 5.90 30.55 3.06
CA THR A 274 6.65 30.28 4.27
C THR A 274 7.17 28.86 4.15
N SER A 275 8.47 28.69 4.41
CA SER A 275 9.08 27.39 4.68
C SER A 275 8.09 26.45 5.38
N LEU A 276 7.94 25.22 4.89
CA LEU A 276 7.12 24.16 5.52
C LEU A 276 7.60 23.79 6.93
N VAL A 277 8.65 24.45 7.41
CA VAL A 277 9.10 24.51 8.81
C VAL A 277 9.26 25.97 9.22
N VAL A 278 8.38 26.43 10.10
CA VAL A 278 8.73 27.44 11.13
C VAL A 278 8.67 26.71 12.46
#